data_AF-A0A1F3H323-F1
#
_entry.id   AF-A0A1F3H323-F1
#
_cell.length_a   1.000
_cell.length_b   1.000
_cell.length_c   1.000
_cell.angle_alpha   90.00
_cell.angle_beta   90.00
_cell.angle_gamma   90.00
#
_symmetry.space_group_name_H-M   'P 1'
#
loop_
_entity.id
_entity.type
_entity.pdbx_description
1 polymer ?
#
loop_
_entity_poly.entity_id
_entity_poly.type
_entity_poly.pdbx_seq_one_letter_code
_entity_poly.pdbx_strand_id
1 'polypeptide(L)'
;MNPDLTIAIVASQISTNRTYLSSYLNTYRQMTFNEWINRLRIEEAKNIITANKHVTLDDICEEIGYADKSYFSKCFQRYTGMTVKQWKSI
;
A
#
# COMPACT_ATOMS: atom_id res chain seq x y z
N MET A 1 4.93 6.31 5.40
CA MET A 1 3.65 5.72 5.88
C MET A 1 3.97 4.71 6.97
N ASN A 2 3.14 4.53 8.01
CA ASN A 2 3.47 3.61 9.11
C ASN A 2 3.44 2.13 8.65
N PRO A 3 4.53 1.34 8.80
CA PRO A 3 4.56 -0.07 8.44
C PRO A 3 3.61 -0.93 9.29
N ASP A 4 3.45 -0.58 10.57
CA ASP A 4 2.64 -1.28 11.56
C ASP A 4 1.19 -0.79 11.60
N LEU A 5 0.70 -0.22 10.49
CA LEU A 5 -0.66 0.28 10.39
C LEU A 5 -1.66 -0.88 10.51
N THR A 6 -2.44 -0.88 11.58
CA THR A 6 -3.50 -1.86 11.81
C THR A 6 -4.87 -1.24 11.62
N ILE A 7 -5.87 -2.09 11.37
CA ILE A 7 -7.27 -1.67 11.30
C ILE A 7 -7.74 -1.01 12.59
N ALA A 8 -7.19 -1.39 13.75
CA ALA A 8 -7.53 -0.78 15.03
C ALA A 8 -7.04 0.67 15.12
N ILE A 9 -5.82 0.95 14.65
CA ILE A 9 -5.26 2.30 14.61
C ILE A 9 -6.12 3.20 13.71
N VAL A 10 -6.39 2.74 12.47
CA VAL A 10 -7.20 3.51 11.51
C VAL A 10 -8.62 3.73 12.03
N ALA A 11 -9.26 2.68 12.58
CA ALA A 11 -10.60 2.80 13.13
C ALA A 11 -10.67 3.85 14.26
N SER A 12 -9.68 3.85 15.15
CA SER A 12 -9.59 4.85 16.23
C SER A 12 -9.46 6.28 15.68
N GLN A 13 -8.60 6.49 14.67
CA GLN A 13 -8.40 7.81 14.05
C GLN A 13 -9.65 8.40 13.40
N ILE A 14 -10.55 7.55 12.89
CA ILE A 14 -11.81 7.98 12.26
C ILE A 14 -13.02 7.83 13.19
N SER A 15 -12.79 7.70 14.50
CA SER A 15 -13.84 7.58 15.52
C SER A 15 -14.83 6.43 15.27
N THR A 16 -14.32 5.28 14.81
CA THR A 16 -15.08 4.05 14.63
C THR A 16 -14.42 2.86 15.34
N ASN A 17 -14.89 1.64 15.09
CA ASN A 17 -14.29 0.41 15.62
C ASN A 17 -13.87 -0.55 14.50
N ARG A 18 -12.97 -1.48 14.86
CA ARG A 18 -12.43 -2.51 13.95
C ARG A 18 -13.53 -3.29 13.23
N THR A 19 -14.57 -3.70 13.96
CA THR A 19 -15.67 -4.51 13.40
C THR A 19 -16.42 -3.74 12.34
N TYR A 20 -16.80 -2.50 12.63
CA TYR A 20 -17.50 -1.65 11.69
C TYR A 20 -16.66 -1.38 10.44
N LEU A 21 -15.40 -0.97 10.61
CA LEU A 21 -14.50 -0.70 9.48
C LEU A 21 -14.27 -1.96 8.62
N SER A 22 -14.08 -3.12 9.25
CA SER A 22 -13.92 -4.38 8.52
C SER A 22 -15.19 -4.75 7.76
N SER A 23 -16.35 -4.66 8.39
CA SER A 23 -17.64 -4.95 7.74
C SER A 23 -17.90 -3.98 6.59
N TYR A 24 -17.62 -2.69 6.77
CA TYR A 24 -17.75 -1.70 5.71
C TYR A 24 -16.89 -2.04 4.49
N LEU A 25 -15.60 -2.35 4.70
CA LEU A 25 -14.69 -2.71 3.61
C LEU A 25 -15.13 -4.01 2.91
N ASN A 26 -15.52 -5.03 3.66
CA ASN A 26 -15.99 -6.29 3.08
C ASN A 26 -17.30 -6.10 2.30
N THR A 27 -18.28 -5.37 2.83
CA THR A 27 -19.60 -5.23 2.22
C THR A 27 -19.60 -4.27 1.04
N TYR A 28 -18.99 -3.08 1.19
CA TYR A 28 -19.10 -2.03 0.18
C TYR A 28 -17.92 -1.98 -0.78
N ARG A 29 -16.76 -2.51 -0.37
CA ARG A 29 -15.53 -2.50 -1.18
C ARG A 29 -15.10 -3.89 -1.64
N GLN A 30 -15.74 -4.96 -1.16
CA GLN A 30 -15.40 -6.35 -1.45
C GLN A 30 -13.91 -6.65 -1.27
N MET A 31 -13.31 -6.07 -0.23
CA MET A 31 -11.89 -6.24 0.06
C MET A 31 -11.64 -6.23 1.56
N THR A 32 -10.60 -6.94 1.97
CA THR A 32 -10.08 -6.90 3.33
C THR A 32 -9.35 -5.59 3.60
N PHE A 33 -9.13 -5.26 4.88
CA PHE A 33 -8.33 -4.10 5.27
C PHE A 33 -6.89 -4.16 4.72
N ASN A 34 -6.27 -5.34 4.73
CA ASN A 34 -4.90 -5.51 4.21
C ASN A 34 -4.84 -5.25 2.71
N GLU A 35 -5.82 -5.72 1.94
CA GLU A 35 -5.91 -5.43 0.51
C GLU A 35 -6.13 -3.95 0.24
N TRP A 36 -6.98 -3.30 1.03
CA TRP A 36 -7.23 -1.87 0.95
C TRP A 36 -5.95 -1.05 1.20
N ILE A 37 -5.24 -1.31 2.30
CA ILE A 37 -3.98 -0.62 2.62
C ILE A 37 -2.90 -0.91 1.59
N ASN A 38 -2.73 -2.17 1.17
CA ASN A 38 -1.75 -2.51 0.14
C ASN A 38 -2.04 -1.76 -1.16
N ARG A 39 -3.30 -1.65 -1.57
CA ARG A 39 -3.67 -0.90 -2.77
C ARG A 39 -3.29 0.58 -2.65
N LEU A 40 -3.55 1.21 -1.51
CA LEU A 40 -3.14 2.60 -1.26
C LEU A 40 -1.61 2.76 -1.30
N ARG A 41 -0.87 1.86 -0.65
CA ARG A 41 0.61 1.87 -0.67
C ARG A 41 1.17 1.74 -2.09
N ILE A 42 0.59 0.87 -2.92
CA ILE A 42 1.02 0.69 -4.31
C ILE A 42 0.69 1.92 -5.18
N GLU A 43 -0.48 2.53 -4.99
CA GLU A 43 -0.80 3.78 -5.71
C GLU A 43 0.19 4.89 -5.36
N GLU A 44 0.56 5.02 -4.08
CA GLU A 44 1.58 5.99 -3.69
C GLU A 44 2.97 5.66 -4.25
N ALA A 45 3.35 4.38 -4.27
CA ALA A 45 4.59 3.95 -4.89
C ALA A 45 4.66 4.35 -6.38
N LYS A 46 3.53 4.23 -7.12
CA LYS A 46 3.45 4.67 -8.52
C LYS A 46 3.65 6.18 -8.65
N ASN A 47 3.10 6.97 -7.73
CA ASN A 47 3.28 8.43 -7.72
C ASN A 47 4.76 8.79 -7.49
N ILE A 48 5.39 8.20 -6.47
CA ILE A 48 6.80 8.40 -6.14
C ILE A 48 7.71 8.05 -7.33
N ILE A 49 7.51 6.88 -7.93
CA ILE A 49 8.32 6.45 -9.08
C ILE A 49 8.11 7.37 -10.29
N THR A 50 6.88 7.81 -10.53
CA THR A 50 6.58 8.73 -11.65
C THR A 50 7.22 10.10 -11.43
N ALA A 51 7.24 10.59 -10.19
CA ALA A 51 7.84 11.87 -9.84
C ALA A 51 9.38 11.84 -9.90
N ASN A 52 10.01 10.71 -9.54
CA ASN A 52 11.46 10.55 -9.57
C ASN A 52 11.87 9.15 -10.05
N LYS A 53 12.32 9.05 -11.30
CA LYS A 53 12.76 7.76 -11.89
C LYS A 53 14.02 7.18 -11.24
N HIS A 54 14.83 8.01 -10.57
CA HIS A 54 16.08 7.61 -9.91
C HIS A 54 15.90 7.20 -8.45
N VAL A 55 14.69 7.36 -7.87
CA VAL A 55 14.39 6.96 -6.48
C VAL A 55 14.77 5.50 -6.25
N THR A 56 15.39 5.17 -5.11
CA THR A 56 15.82 3.78 -4.87
C THR A 56 14.65 2.92 -4.38
N LEU A 57 14.81 1.59 -4.42
CA LEU A 57 13.81 0.69 -3.85
C LEU A 57 13.71 0.84 -2.32
N ASP A 58 14.82 1.19 -1.67
CA ASP A 58 14.87 1.50 -0.24
C ASP A 58 13.98 2.70 0.09
N ASP A 59 14.21 3.83 -0.59
CA ASP A 59 13.47 5.07 -0.35
C ASP A 59 11.96 4.86 -0.55
N ILE A 60 11.57 4.16 -1.62
CA ILE A 60 10.16 3.85 -1.88
C ILE A 60 9.56 3.07 -0.71
N CYS A 61 10.26 2.03 -0.21
CA CYS A 61 9.75 1.18 0.85
C CYS A 61 9.61 1.93 2.17
N GLU A 62 10.56 2.81 2.50
CA GLU A 62 10.50 3.70 3.66
C GLU A 62 9.29 4.64 3.57
N GLU A 63 9.07 5.24 2.41
CA GLU A 63 8.01 6.24 2.22
C GLU A 63 6.61 5.61 2.24
N ILE A 64 6.41 4.43 1.65
CA ILE A 64 5.11 3.75 1.61
C ILE A 64 4.90 2.75 2.78
N GLY A 65 5.89 2.59 3.65
CA GLY A 65 5.76 1.76 4.86
C GLY A 65 5.76 0.26 4.58
N TYR A 66 6.62 -0.23 3.70
CA TYR A 66 6.95 -1.65 3.62
C TYR A 66 8.27 -1.94 4.33
N ALA A 67 8.24 -2.82 5.33
CA ALA A 67 9.46 -3.29 5.99
C ALA A 67 10.27 -4.27 5.13
N ASP A 68 9.61 -4.98 4.21
CA ASP A 68 10.21 -6.00 3.34
C ASP A 68 10.09 -5.61 1.87
N LYS A 69 11.24 -5.37 1.21
CA LYS A 69 11.33 -5.01 -0.21
C LYS A 69 10.85 -6.11 -1.16
N SER A 70 11.08 -7.38 -0.80
CA SER A 70 10.67 -8.53 -1.61
C SER A 70 9.15 -8.67 -1.58
N TYR A 71 8.54 -8.47 -0.42
CA TYR A 71 7.09 -8.43 -0.28
C TYR A 71 6.50 -7.25 -1.06
N PHE A 72 7.06 -6.04 -0.90
CA PHE A 72 6.67 -4.87 -1.69
C PHE A 72 6.74 -5.18 -3.19
N SER A 73 7.85 -5.70 -3.70
CA SER A 73 8.04 -5.97 -5.13
C SER A 73 7.01 -6.95 -5.67
N LYS A 74 6.70 -8.02 -4.92
CA LYS A 74 5.64 -8.99 -5.26
C LYS A 74 4.26 -8.34 -5.28
N CYS A 75 3.95 -7.53 -4.26
CA CYS A 75 2.70 -6.78 -4.20
C CYS A 75 2.58 -5.81 -5.38
N PHE A 76 3.61 -5.00 -5.64
CA PHE A 76 3.63 -4.05 -6.74
C PHE A 76 3.35 -4.74 -8.06
N GLN A 77 4.04 -5.84 -8.36
CA GLN A 77 3.78 -6.61 -9.57
C GLN A 77 2.38 -7.21 -9.60
N ARG A 78 1.89 -7.76 -8.49
CA ARG A 78 0.52 -8.30 -8.40
C ARG A 78 -0.55 -7.25 -8.68
N TYR A 79 -0.39 -6.03 -8.17
CA TYR A 79 -1.38 -4.97 -8.28
C TYR A 79 -1.30 -4.18 -9.60
N THR A 80 -0.09 -4.03 -10.16
CA THR A 80 0.13 -3.22 -11.37
C THR A 80 0.30 -4.05 -12.64
N GLY A 81 0.58 -5.35 -12.52
CA GLY A 81 0.98 -6.21 -13.62
C GLY A 81 2.43 -6.02 -14.08
N MET A 82 3.17 -5.06 -13.50
CA MET A 82 4.53 -4.70 -13.91
C MET A 82 5.48 -4.71 -12.73
N THR A 83 6.73 -5.08 -12.95
CA THR A 83 7.78 -4.92 -11.94
C THR A 83 8.09 -3.43 -11.74
N VAL A 84 8.61 -3.08 -10.56
CA VAL A 84 9.10 -1.72 -10.28
C VAL A 84 10.12 -1.26 -11.33
N LYS A 85 10.99 -2.18 -11.79
CA LYS A 85 11.97 -1.89 -12.85
C LYS A 85 11.29 -1.53 -14.17
N GLN A 86 10.27 -2.29 -14.58
CA GLN A 86 9.51 -1.99 -15.79
C GLN A 86 8.76 -0.65 -15.67
N TRP A 87 8.17 -0.37 -14.51
CA TRP A 87 7.46 0.89 -14.26
C TRP A 87 8.37 2.12 -14.34
N LYS A 88 9.63 2.00 -13.90
CA LYS A 88 10.65 3.05 -14.05
C LYS A 88 11.01 3.36 -15.51
N SER A 89 10.76 2.42 -16.43
CA SER A 89 11.08 2.59 -17.85
C SER A 89 9.91 3.14 -18.68
N ILE A 90 8.73 3.35 -18.07
CA ILE A 90 7.60 4.07 -18.68
C ILE A 90 7.86 5.57 -18.61
#